data_AF-A0AA96VTC2-F1
#
_entry.id   AF-A0AA96VTC2-F1
#
_cell.length_a   1.000
_cell.length_b   1.000
_cell.length_c   1.000
_cell.angle_alpha   90.00
_cell.angle_beta   90.00
_cell.angle_gamma   90.00
#
_symmetry.space_group_name_H-M   'P 1'
#
loop_
_entity.id
_entity.type
_entity.pdbx_description
1 polymer ?
#
loop_
_entity_poly.entity_id
_entity_poly.type
_entity_poly.pdbx_seq_one_letter_code
_entity_poly.pdbx_strand_id
1 'polypeptide(L)'
;MFRQVVSLTLLVSLLAVGSSGILMIILNSFEFQFQMHPVHKIFGVLMVLSGSLHLYLNFGSVKKYLNIKKMALFTGVLSIIMVLLYGVGINKPLNIEKIKQMENIAKTLEE
;
A
#
# COMPACT_ATOMS: atom_id res chain seq x y z
N MET A 1 -9.60 -18.22 -16.70
CA MET A 1 -8.15 -17.91 -16.79
C MET A 1 -7.84 -16.46 -16.39
N PHE A 2 -8.24 -15.42 -17.12
CA PHE A 2 -7.91 -14.03 -16.75
C PHE A 2 -8.28 -13.63 -15.31
N ARG A 3 -9.51 -13.92 -14.87
CA ARG A 3 -9.93 -13.68 -13.46
C ARG A 3 -9.04 -14.39 -12.44
N GLN A 4 -8.56 -15.59 -12.75
CA GLN A 4 -7.69 -16.37 -11.86
C GLN A 4 -6.29 -15.75 -11.80
N VAL A 5 -5.75 -15.31 -12.94
CA VAL A 5 -4.47 -14.58 -13.00
C VAL A 5 -4.56 -13.32 -12.15
N VAL A 6 -5.60 -12.50 -12.31
CA VAL A 6 -5.79 -11.27 -11.50
C VAL A 6 -5.84 -11.60 -10.01
N SER A 7 -6.58 -12.64 -9.60
CA SER A 7 -6.66 -13.05 -8.20
C SER A 7 -5.32 -13.55 -7.64
N LEU A 8 -4.56 -14.31 -8.41
CA LEU A 8 -3.23 -14.80 -8.00
C LEU A 8 -2.22 -13.65 -7.92
N THR A 9 -2.25 -12.72 -8.88
CA THR A 9 -1.43 -11.49 -8.84
C THR A 9 -1.75 -10.67 -7.60
N LEU A 10 -3.04 -10.49 -7.27
CA LEU A 10 -3.47 -9.78 -6.07
C LEU A 10 -2.97 -10.48 -4.80
N LEU A 11 -3.09 -11.81 -4.72
CA LEU A 11 -2.62 -12.60 -3.58
C LEU A 11 -1.10 -12.42 -3.36
N VAL A 12 -0.30 -12.61 -4.41
CA VAL A 12 1.16 -12.48 -4.32
C VAL A 12 1.56 -11.05 -3.95
N SER A 13 0.91 -10.05 -4.57
CA SER A 13 1.20 -8.64 -4.28
C SER A 13 0.84 -8.26 -2.85
N LEU A 14 -0.28 -8.75 -2.32
CA LEU A 14 -0.68 -8.54 -0.94
C LEU A 14 0.36 -9.13 0.04
N LEU A 15 0.82 -10.36 -0.21
CA LEU A 15 1.85 -11.00 0.62
C LEU A 15 3.16 -10.20 0.57
N ALA A 16 3.60 -9.77 -0.62
CA ALA A 16 4.81 -8.99 -0.80
C ALA A 16 4.74 -7.63 -0.08
N VAL A 17 3.66 -6.86 -0.28
CA VAL A 17 3.46 -5.54 0.35
C VAL A 17 3.32 -5.67 1.86
N GLY A 18 2.52 -6.63 2.33
CA GLY A 18 2.27 -6.85 3.75
C GLY A 18 3.53 -7.27 4.50
N SER A 19 4.25 -8.28 3.99
CA SER A 19 5.49 -8.75 4.62
C SER A 19 6.60 -7.71 4.58
N SER A 20 6.85 -7.05 3.44
CA SER A 20 7.86 -6.00 3.32
C SER A 20 7.54 -4.80 4.22
N GLY A 21 6.27 -4.38 4.28
CA GLY A 21 5.82 -3.29 5.15
C GLY A 21 6.03 -3.60 6.64
N ILE A 22 5.63 -4.80 7.07
CA ILE A 22 5.84 -5.25 8.46
C ILE A 22 7.33 -5.31 8.80
N LEU A 23 8.16 -5.88 7.92
CA LEU A 23 9.61 -5.95 8.15
C LEU A 23 10.24 -4.55 8.25
N MET A 24 9.82 -3.60 7.41
CA MET A 24 10.31 -2.21 7.48
C MET A 24 9.94 -1.52 8.80
N ILE A 25 8.76 -1.83 9.37
CA ILE A 25 8.32 -1.31 10.67
C ILE A 25 9.10 -1.97 11.82
N ILE A 26 9.27 -3.30 11.77
CA ILE A 26 9.92 -4.06 12.85
C ILE A 26 11.42 -3.74 12.93
N LEU A 27 12.12 -3.75 11.79
CA LEU A 27 13.57 -3.53 11.77
C LEU A 27 13.93 -2.05 11.89
N ASN A 28 13.06 -1.16 11.39
CA ASN A 28 13.16 0.30 11.53
C ASN A 28 14.55 0.90 11.23
N SER A 29 15.35 0.26 10.36
CA SER A 29 16.66 0.76 9.94
C SER A 29 16.55 1.43 8.57
N PHE A 30 17.28 2.53 8.40
CA PHE A 30 17.25 3.29 7.14
C PHE A 30 17.77 2.47 5.96
N GLU A 31 18.85 1.70 6.17
CA GLU A 31 19.41 0.80 5.15
C GLU A 31 18.39 -0.24 4.67
N PHE A 32 17.72 -0.92 5.60
CA PHE A 32 16.75 -1.95 5.25
C PHE A 32 15.52 -1.33 4.56
N GLN A 33 15.07 -0.16 5.03
CA GLN A 33 14.01 0.59 4.35
C GLN A 33 14.44 0.96 2.94
N PHE A 34 15.66 1.46 2.74
CA PHE A 34 16.17 1.82 1.41
C PHE A 34 16.20 0.61 0.46
N GLN A 35 16.64 -0.55 0.93
CA GLN A 35 16.68 -1.80 0.14
C GLN A 35 15.28 -2.36 -0.18
N MET A 36 14.35 -2.35 0.79
CA MET A 36 13.03 -2.97 0.62
C MET A 36 11.96 -2.06 0.03
N HIS A 37 12.15 -0.74 0.10
CA HIS A 37 11.17 0.23 -0.39
C HIS A 37 10.88 0.12 -1.89
N PRO A 38 11.85 -0.16 -2.79
CA PRO A 38 11.57 -0.46 -4.19
C PRO A 38 10.63 -1.67 -4.36
N VAL A 39 10.90 -2.77 -3.64
CA VAL A 39 10.06 -3.98 -3.67
C VAL A 39 8.65 -3.67 -3.20
N HIS A 40 8.52 -3.00 -2.05
CA HIS A 40 7.24 -2.60 -1.48
C HIS A 40 6.44 -1.71 -2.45
N LYS A 41 7.09 -0.74 -3.10
CA LYS A 41 6.47 0.16 -4.07
C LYS A 41 5.96 -0.58 -5.32
N ILE A 42 6.80 -1.42 -5.92
CA ILE A 42 6.43 -2.15 -7.16
C ILE A 42 5.24 -3.06 -6.90
N PHE A 43 5.30 -3.88 -5.84
CA PHE A 43 4.18 -4.73 -5.49
C PHE A 43 2.98 -3.94 -4.97
N GLY A 44 3.19 -2.76 -4.38
CA GLY A 44 2.11 -1.83 -4.03
C GLY A 44 1.31 -1.39 -5.25
N VAL A 45 1.99 -1.00 -6.33
CA VAL A 45 1.33 -0.65 -7.60
C VAL A 45 0.59 -1.85 -8.18
N LEU A 46 1.23 -3.03 -8.22
CA LEU A 46 0.59 -4.26 -8.71
C LEU A 46 -0.64 -4.63 -7.87
N MET A 47 -0.59 -4.45 -6.55
CA MET A 47 -1.70 -4.71 -5.65
C MET A 47 -2.88 -3.77 -5.94
N VAL A 48 -2.63 -2.48 -6.17
CA VAL A 48 -3.70 -1.52 -6.50
C VAL A 48 -4.34 -1.84 -7.85
N LEU A 49 -3.54 -2.12 -8.88
CA LEU A 49 -4.04 -2.46 -10.22
C LEU A 49 -4.84 -3.77 -10.21
N SER A 50 -4.26 -4.82 -9.65
CA SER A 50 -4.91 -6.14 -9.56
C SER A 50 -6.13 -6.10 -8.65
N GLY A 51 -6.09 -5.36 -7.53
CA GLY A 51 -7.21 -5.15 -6.63
C GLY A 51 -8.37 -4.42 -7.32
N SER A 52 -8.09 -3.37 -8.08
CA SER A 52 -9.09 -2.63 -8.86
C SER A 52 -9.75 -3.53 -9.91
N LEU A 53 -8.95 -4.29 -10.66
CA LEU A 53 -9.46 -5.28 -11.63
C LEU A 53 -10.27 -6.38 -10.94
N HIS A 54 -9.80 -6.88 -9.80
CA HIS A 54 -10.49 -7.90 -9.04
C HIS A 54 -11.87 -7.42 -8.56
N LEU A 55 -11.95 -6.18 -8.04
CA LEU A 55 -13.20 -5.55 -7.65
C LEU A 55 -14.13 -5.34 -8.84
N TYR A 56 -13.62 -4.85 -9.97
CA TYR A 56 -14.40 -4.66 -11.20
C TYR A 56 -14.99 -5.99 -11.70
N LEU A 57 -14.16 -7.03 -11.82
CA LEU A 57 -14.57 -8.35 -12.31
C LEU A 57 -15.54 -9.08 -11.36
N ASN A 58 -15.50 -8.74 -10.07
CA ASN A 58 -16.35 -9.34 -9.02
C ASN A 58 -17.35 -8.35 -8.42
N PHE A 59 -17.68 -7.28 -9.14
CA PHE A 59 -18.48 -6.17 -8.61
C PHE A 59 -19.86 -6.61 -8.09
N GLY A 60 -20.49 -7.58 -8.74
CA GLY A 60 -21.79 -8.13 -8.31
C GLY A 60 -21.74 -8.68 -6.89
N SER A 61 -20.68 -9.40 -6.53
CA SER A 61 -20.48 -9.94 -5.18
C SER A 61 -20.22 -8.82 -4.16
N VAL A 62 -19.36 -7.86 -4.52
CA VAL A 62 -19.04 -6.71 -3.66
C VAL A 62 -20.28 -5.87 -3.37
N LYS A 63 -21.08 -5.55 -4.41
CA LYS A 63 -22.34 -4.81 -4.26
C LYS A 63 -23.31 -5.52 -3.32
N LYS A 64 -23.38 -6.86 -3.37
CA LYS A 64 -24.21 -7.65 -2.45
C LYS A 64 -23.78 -7.46 -0.99
N TYR A 65 -22.47 -7.43 -0.71
CA TYR A 65 -21.97 -7.16 0.64
C TYR A 65 -22.29 -5.73 1.08
N LEU A 66 -22.11 -4.74 0.21
CA LEU A 66 -22.42 -3.33 0.52
C LEU A 66 -23.91 -3.07 0.79
N ASN A 67 -24.82 -3.91 0.30
CA ASN A 67 -26.25 -3.81 0.62
C ASN A 67 -26.57 -4.27 2.07
N ILE A 68 -25.66 -4.96 2.75
CA ILE A 68 -25.83 -5.38 4.14
C ILE A 68 -25.42 -4.21 5.04
N LYS A 69 -26.37 -3.64 5.80
CA LYS A 69 -26.16 -2.44 6.65
C LYS A 69 -24.88 -2.50 7.50
N LYS A 70 -24.62 -3.65 8.16
CA LYS A 70 -23.43 -3.85 8.99
C LYS A 70 -22.12 -3.78 8.19
N MET A 71 -22.10 -4.38 6.99
CA MET A 71 -20.93 -4.38 6.12
C MET A 71 -20.71 -3.00 5.50
N ALA A 72 -21.78 -2.31 5.11
CA ALA A 72 -21.72 -0.92 4.64
C ALA A 72 -21.12 0.01 5.69
N LEU A 73 -21.57 -0.10 6.95
CA LEU A 73 -21.02 0.67 8.06
C LEU A 73 -19.53 0.36 8.27
N PHE A 74 -19.16 -0.92 8.27
CA PHE A 74 -17.77 -1.34 8.44
C PHE A 74 -16.86 -0.78 7.33
N THR A 75 -17.28 -0.87 6.07
CA THR A 75 -16.56 -0.25 4.94
C THR A 75 -16.45 1.26 5.11
N GLY A 76 -17.54 1.94 5.53
CA GLY A 76 -17.52 3.38 5.79
C GLY A 76 -16.53 3.79 6.87
N VAL A 77 -16.47 3.06 8.00
CA VAL A 77 -15.50 3.30 9.07
C VAL A 77 -14.06 3.13 8.57
N LEU A 78 -13.77 2.06 7.82
CA LEU A 78 -12.44 1.85 7.24
C LEU A 78 -12.04 2.96 6.27
N SER A 79 -12.96 3.43 5.42
CA SER A 79 -12.73 4.57 4.53
C SER A 79 -12.41 5.85 5.29
N ILE A 80 -13.11 6.12 6.41
CA ILE A 80 -12.82 7.29 7.26
C ILE A 80 -11.43 7.18 7.87
N ILE A 81 -11.08 6.02 8.45
CA ILE A 81 -9.75 5.78 9.03
C ILE A 81 -8.67 6.01 7.96
N MET A 82 -8.87 5.50 6.75
CA MET A 82 -7.93 5.70 5.64
C MET A 82 -7.73 7.19 5.36
N VAL A 83 -8.80 7.96 5.17
CA VAL A 83 -8.71 9.41 4.90
C VAL A 83 -7.99 10.16 6.03
N LEU A 84 -8.27 9.82 7.28
CA LEU A 84 -7.59 10.41 8.43
C LEU A 84 -6.09 10.10 8.44
N LEU A 85 -5.70 8.85 8.16
CA LEU A 85 -4.29 8.46 8.10
C LEU A 85 -3.54 9.18 6.97
N TYR A 86 -4.18 9.36 5.81
CA TYR A 86 -3.63 10.19 4.73
C TYR A 86 -3.44 11.65 5.18
N GLY A 87 -4.44 12.21 5.86
CA GLY A 87 -4.37 13.56 6.41
C GLY A 87 -3.22 13.72 7.41
N VAL A 88 -3.03 12.76 8.32
CA VAL A 88 -1.90 12.75 9.26
C VAL A 88 -0.56 12.64 8.51
N GLY A 89 -0.48 11.76 7.50
CA GLY A 89 0.75 11.56 6.72
C GLY A 89 1.19 12.82 5.97
N ILE A 90 0.26 13.52 5.32
CA ILE A 90 0.54 14.74 4.54
C ILE A 90 0.94 15.92 5.44
N ASN A 91 0.29 16.05 6.61
CA ASN A 91 0.51 17.19 7.50
C ASN A 91 1.66 17.00 8.49
N LYS A 92 2.33 15.84 8.48
CA LYS A 92 3.44 15.58 9.39
C LYS A 92 4.60 16.51 9.05
N PRO A 93 5.03 17.41 9.96
CA PRO A 93 6.12 18.32 9.68
C PRO A 93 7.40 17.53 9.44
N LEU A 94 8.04 17.83 8.31
CA LEU A 94 9.28 17.20 7.89
C LEU A 94 10.45 18.17 8.10
N ASN A 95 11.57 17.68 8.62
CA ASN A 95 12.81 18.46 8.66
C ASN A 95 13.43 18.43 7.26
N ILE A 96 13.13 19.47 6.46
CA ILE A 96 13.53 19.57 5.05
C ILE A 96 15.06 19.52 4.90
N GLU A 97 15.81 20.06 5.85
CA GLU A 97 17.27 20.09 5.81
C GLU A 97 17.87 18.68 5.92
N LYS A 98 17.38 17.85 6.85
CA LYS A 98 17.77 16.44 6.97
C LYS A 98 17.39 15.63 5.75
N ILE A 99 16.22 15.90 5.16
CA ILE A 99 15.76 15.21 3.94
C ILE A 99 16.68 15.52 2.76
N LYS A 100 17.01 16.80 2.54
CA LYS A 100 17.92 17.19 1.46
C LYS A 100 19.31 16.57 1.62
N GLN A 101 19.82 16.47 2.86
CA GLN A 101 21.07 15.77 3.13
C GLN A 101 20.98 14.28 2.77
N MET A 102 19.89 13.61 3.14
CA MET A 102 19.66 12.21 2.79
C MET A 102 19.49 12.00 1.28
N GLU A 103 18.76 12.87 0.58
CA GLU A 103 18.57 12.81 -0.88
C GLU A 103 19.90 12.96 -1.62
N ASN A 104 20.78 13.86 -1.15
CA ASN A 104 22.10 14.03 -1.74
C ASN A 104 22.98 12.79 -1.54
N ILE A 105 22.99 12.22 -0.33
CA ILE A 105 23.75 10.98 -0.04
C ILE A 105 23.23 9.82 -0.89
N ALA A 106 21.90 9.68 -1.03
CA ALA A 106 21.30 8.63 -1.84
C ALA A 106 21.69 8.75 -3.32
N LYS A 107 21.69 9.97 -3.88
CA LYS A 107 22.12 10.20 -5.27
C LYS A 107 23.58 9.83 -5.49
N THR A 108 24.47 10.13 -4.54
CA THR A 108 25.90 9.77 -4.64
C THR A 108 26.15 8.26 -4.51
N LEU A 109 25.21 7.49 -3.95
CA LEU A 109 25.31 6.03 -3.81
C LEU A 109 24.71 5.26 -5.00
N GLU A 110 23.89 5.91 -5.82
CA GLU A 110 23.30 5.33 -7.04
C GLU A 110 24.17 5.56 -8.30
N GLU A 111 25.12 6.50 -8.24
CA GLU A 111 26.20 6.72 -9.24
C GLU A 111 27.39 5.78 -9.03
#